data_AF-A0A814HPG1-F1
#
_entry.id   AF-A0A814HPG1-F1
#
_cell.length_a   1.000
_cell.length_b   1.000
_cell.length_c   1.000
_cell.angle_alpha   90.00
_cell.angle_beta   90.00
_cell.angle_gamma   90.00
#
_symmetry.space_group_name_H-M   'P 1'
#
loop_
_entity.id
_entity.type
_entity.pdbx_description
1 polymer ?
#
loop_
_entity_poly.entity_id
_entity_poly.type
_entity_poly.pdbx_seq_one_letter_code
_entity_poly.pdbx_strand_id
1 'polypeptide(L)'
;MSPVRTTLNIEARTIHDELRTVFDQEAPSYRIVARWAQWFHEDREEIEDEEQSERPVTESTLENIEEIRNIGSDHPHVKIAEL
;
A
#
# COMPACT_ATOMS: atom_id res chain seq x y z
N MET A 1 9.53 8.33 -9.58
CA MET A 1 10.45 9.48 -9.45
C MET A 1 11.87 8.93 -9.42
N SER A 2 12.81 9.47 -10.20
CA SER A 2 14.14 8.84 -10.37
C SER A 2 15.07 9.20 -9.20
N PRO A 3 15.78 8.22 -8.59
CA PRO A 3 16.73 8.45 -7.50
C PRO A 3 17.81 9.49 -7.85
N VAL A 4 18.24 9.50 -9.12
CA VAL A 4 19.29 10.38 -9.65
C VAL A 4 19.03 11.86 -9.39
N ARG A 5 17.77 12.30 -9.43
CA ARG A 5 17.40 13.71 -9.27
C ARG A 5 17.63 14.20 -7.85
N THR A 6 17.44 13.32 -6.87
CA THR A 6 17.62 13.61 -5.46
C THR A 6 19.10 13.62 -5.07
N THR A 7 19.88 12.69 -5.62
CA THR A 7 21.35 12.68 -5.45
C THR A 7 22.00 13.94 -6.02
N LEU A 8 21.39 14.55 -7.04
CA LEU A 8 21.79 15.85 -7.61
C LEU A 8 21.28 17.07 -6.81
N ASN A 9 20.70 16.85 -5.63
CA ASN A 9 20.19 17.88 -4.73
C ASN A 9 19.12 18.79 -5.36
N ILE A 10 18.29 18.24 -6.26
CA ILE A 10 17.15 18.96 -6.83
C ILE A 10 16.06 19.04 -5.75
N GLU A 11 15.58 20.26 -5.48
CA GLU A 11 14.52 20.46 -4.49
C GLU A 11 13.21 19.78 -4.88
N ALA A 12 12.54 19.17 -3.90
CA ALA A 12 11.24 18.52 -4.08
C ALA A 12 10.18 19.44 -4.72
N ARG A 13 10.27 20.76 -4.47
CA ARG A 13 9.39 21.77 -5.06
C ARG A 13 9.56 21.84 -6.58
N THR A 14 10.79 21.87 -7.06
CA THR A 14 11.10 21.87 -8.50
C THR A 14 10.55 20.61 -9.17
N ILE A 15 10.75 19.44 -8.53
CA ILE A 15 10.25 18.16 -9.06
C ILE A 15 8.71 18.16 -9.11
N HIS A 16 8.05 18.66 -8.07
CA HIS A 16 6.59 18.74 -8.03
C HIS A 16 6.04 19.70 -9.09
N ASP A 17 6.65 20.87 -9.28
CA ASP A 17 6.19 21.83 -10.28
C ASP A 17 6.34 21.27 -11.70
N GLU A 18 7.43 20.55 -11.99
CA GLU A 18 7.60 19.84 -13.27
C GLU A 18 6.58 18.71 -13.48
N LEU A 19 6.31 17.91 -12.45
CA LEU A 19 5.28 16.87 -12.51
C LEU A 19 3.90 17.48 -12.80
N ARG A 20 3.61 18.64 -12.21
CA ARG A 20 2.36 19.37 -12.45
C ARG A 20 2.28 19.97 -13.85
N THR A 21 3.39 20.38 -14.47
CA THR A 21 3.36 20.84 -15.87
C THR A 21 3.03 19.72 -16.85
N VAL A 22 3.34 18.46 -16.52
CA VAL A 22 3.10 17.30 -17.40
C VAL A 22 1.76 16.63 -17.12
N PHE A 23 1.40 16.46 -15.84
CA PHE A 23 0.25 15.66 -15.41
C PHE A 23 -0.90 16.50 -14.81
N ASP A 24 -0.71 17.81 -14.64
CA ASP A 24 -1.70 18.74 -14.07
C ASP A 24 -2.35 18.21 -12.78
N GLN A 25 -3.65 17.86 -12.81
CA GLN A 25 -4.40 17.35 -11.66
C GLN A 25 -4.09 15.90 -11.29
N GLU A 26 -3.50 15.12 -12.21
CA GLU A 26 -3.09 13.74 -11.96
C GLU A 26 -1.70 13.66 -11.30
N ALA A 27 -1.03 14.81 -11.15
CA ALA A 27 0.27 14.86 -10.51
C ALA A 27 0.19 14.43 -9.02
N PRO A 28 1.16 13.66 -8.52
CA PRO A 28 1.26 13.36 -7.11
C PRO A 28 1.36 14.63 -6.28
N SER A 29 0.70 14.66 -5.12
CA SER A 29 0.76 15.82 -4.23
C SER A 29 2.21 16.14 -3.81
N TYR A 30 2.49 17.42 -3.55
CA TYR A 30 3.78 17.86 -3.03
C TYR A 30 4.27 17.05 -1.81
N ARG A 31 3.36 16.66 -0.90
CA ARG A 31 3.70 15.85 0.27
C ARG A 31 4.31 14.51 -0.10
N ILE A 32 3.76 13.85 -1.13
CA ILE A 32 4.28 12.57 -1.63
C ILE A 32 5.64 12.77 -2.30
N VAL A 33 5.78 13.80 -3.13
CA VAL A 33 7.05 14.14 -3.80
C VAL A 33 8.16 14.45 -2.78
N ALA A 34 7.84 15.19 -1.72
CA ALA A 34 8.79 15.49 -0.65
C ALA A 34 9.20 14.23 0.12
N ARG A 35 8.27 13.32 0.40
CA ARG A 35 8.58 12.02 1.04
C ARG A 35 9.51 11.19 0.18
N TRP A 36 9.24 11.07 -1.13
CA TRP A 36 10.12 10.36 -2.06
C TRP A 36 11.49 11.01 -2.18
N ALA A 37 11.57 12.35 -2.23
CA ALA A 37 12.84 13.06 -2.22
C ALA A 37 13.64 12.76 -0.95
N GLN A 38 13.00 12.65 0.21
CA GLN A 38 13.70 12.24 1.42
C GLN A 38 14.21 10.79 1.34
N TRP A 39 13.38 9.84 0.91
CA TRP A 39 13.76 8.43 0.79
C TRP A 39 14.96 8.23 -0.15
N PHE A 40 14.96 8.89 -1.31
CA PHE A 40 16.09 8.81 -2.23
C PHE A 40 17.35 9.52 -1.70
N HIS A 41 17.21 10.48 -0.78
CA HIS A 41 18.35 11.12 -0.11
C HIS A 41 18.97 10.19 0.94
N GLU A 42 18.15 9.30 1.52
CA GLU A 42 18.54 8.26 2.48
C GLU A 42 18.98 6.96 1.80
N ASP A 43 19.32 7.01 0.50
CA ASP A 43 19.73 5.86 -0.34
C ASP A 43 18.71 4.71 -0.40
N ARG A 44 17.43 5.00 -0.13
CA ARG A 44 16.36 4.04 -0.37
C ARG A 44 16.02 4.03 -1.87
N GLU A 45 16.47 2.99 -2.55
CA GLU A 45 16.22 2.80 -3.99
C GLU A 45 14.98 1.95 -4.31
N GLU A 46 14.39 1.31 -3.29
CA GLU A 46 13.15 0.55 -3.45
C GLU A 46 12.03 1.45 -3.95
N ILE A 47 11.45 1.07 -5.08
CA ILE A 47 10.30 1.72 -5.69
C ILE A 47 8.98 1.07 -5.31
N GLU A 48 9.05 -0.12 -4.69
CA GLU A 48 7.89 -0.89 -4.26
C GLU A 48 7.30 -0.29 -2.98
N ASP A 49 5.99 -0.40 -2.84
CA ASP A 49 5.34 -0.03 -1.60
C ASP A 49 5.79 -0.97 -0.47
N GLU A 50 5.92 -0.44 0.73
CA GLU A 50 6.13 -1.27 1.92
C GLU A 50 4.96 -2.25 2.06
N GLU A 51 5.25 -3.44 2.57
CA GLU A 51 4.26 -4.47 2.82
C GLU A 51 3.14 -3.87 3.67
N GLN A 52 1.99 -3.66 3.04
CA GLN A 52 0.83 -3.15 3.75
C GLN A 52 0.44 -4.24 4.73
N SER A 53 0.42 -3.92 6.03
CA SER A 53 -0.08 -4.86 7.03
C SER A 53 -1.42 -5.38 6.55
N GLU A 54 -1.48 -6.68 6.27
CA GLU A 54 -2.71 -7.31 5.84
C GLU A 54 -3.79 -6.99 6.87
N ARG A 55 -5.03 -6.85 6.40
CA ARG A 55 -6.18 -6.80 7.31
C ARG A 55 -6.06 -8.03 8.22
N PRO A 56 -6.18 -7.92 9.55
CA PRO A 56 -6.09 -9.09 10.42
C PRO A 56 -7.06 -10.14 9.90
N VAL A 57 -6.52 -11.23 9.37
CA VAL A 57 -7.28 -12.35 8.81
C VAL A 57 -7.89 -13.07 10.01
N THR A 58 -8.98 -12.52 10.53
CA THR A 58 -9.82 -13.18 11.53
C THR A 58 -10.41 -14.47 10.93
N GLU A 59 -10.55 -14.56 9.60
CA GLU A 59 -11.03 -15.73 8.85
C GLU A 59 -10.27 -17.03 9.16
N SER A 60 -8.99 -16.97 9.58
CA SER A 60 -8.15 -18.15 9.86
C SER A 60 -7.85 -18.36 11.34
N THR A 61 -8.57 -17.69 12.25
CA THR A 61 -8.47 -18.01 13.67
C THR A 61 -8.98 -19.43 13.92
N LEU A 62 -8.32 -20.15 14.84
CA LEU A 62 -8.75 -21.51 15.22
C LEU A 62 -10.22 -21.52 15.67
N GLU A 63 -10.65 -20.47 16.37
CA GLU A 63 -12.04 -20.26 16.79
C GLU A 63 -13.00 -20.25 15.60
N ASN A 64 -12.74 -19.42 14.57
CA ASN A 64 -13.60 -19.37 13.38
C ASN A 64 -13.56 -20.68 12.58
N ILE A 65 -12.42 -21.37 12.54
CA ILE A 65 -12.29 -22.68 11.87
C ILE A 65 -13.12 -23.74 12.61
N GLU A 66 -13.10 -23.73 13.95
CA GLU A 66 -13.88 -24.65 14.78
C GLU A 66 -15.38 -24.35 14.70
N GLU A 67 -15.77 -23.07 14.68
CA GLU A 67 -17.16 -22.65 14.52
C GLU A 67 -17.75 -23.10 13.17
N ILE A 68 -17.02 -22.88 12.07
CA ILE A 68 -17.42 -23.34 10.73
C ILE A 68 -17.51 -24.87 10.68
N ARG A 69 -16.59 -25.61 11.33
CA ARG A 69 -16.64 -27.08 11.40
C ARG A 69 -17.88 -27.57 12.17
N ASN A 70 -18.23 -26.91 13.27
CA ASN A 70 -19.42 -27.24 14.04
C ASN A 70 -20.69 -27.00 13.21
N ILE A 71 -20.80 -25.85 12.54
CA ILE A 71 -21.95 -25.55 11.68
C ILE A 71 -22.07 -26.57 10.55
N GLY A 72 -20.95 -26.97 9.92
CA GLY A 72 -20.94 -27.99 8.88
C GLY A 72 -21.33 -29.39 9.38
N SER A 73 -21.02 -29.72 10.63
CA SER A 73 -21.39 -30.98 11.28
C SER A 73 -22.87 -31.02 11.66
N ASP A 74 -23.40 -29.93 12.20
CA ASP A 74 -24.80 -29.82 12.62
C ASP A 74 -25.75 -29.62 11.43
N HIS A 75 -25.27 -28.96 10.37
CA HIS A 75 -26.04 -28.64 9.17
C HIS A 75 -25.25 -28.98 7.88
N PRO A 76 -25.23 -30.25 7.45
CA PRO A 76 -24.42 -30.71 6.33
C PRO A 76 -24.79 -30.15 4.94
N HIS A 77 -25.86 -29.36 4.85
CA HIS A 77 -26.32 -28.70 3.63
C HIS A 77 -26.33 -27.16 3.73
N VAL A 78 -25.76 -26.58 4.78
CA VAL A 78 -25.59 -25.12 4.89
C VAL A 78 -24.73 -24.61 3.74
N LYS A 79 -25.19 -23.52 3.12
CA LYS A 79 -24.44 -22.85 2.05
C LYS A 79 -23.49 -21.83 2.66
N ILE A 80 -22.37 -21.58 1.97
CA ILE A 80 -21.39 -20.58 2.39
C ILE A 80 -22.00 -19.18 2.53
N ALA A 81 -23.07 -18.86 1.79
CA ALA A 81 -23.79 -17.59 1.91
C ALA A 81 -24.69 -17.49 3.16
N GLU A 82 -24.86 -18.59 3.89
CA GLU A 82 -25.68 -18.72 5.10
C GLU A 82 -24.81 -18.92 6.37
N LEU A 83 -23.47 -18.90 6.19
CA LEU A 83 -22.43 -18.82 7.23
C LEU A 83 -22.08 -17.35 7.49
#